data_AF-A0A1G3WNI6-F1
#
_entry.id   AF-A0A1G3WNI6-F1
#
_cell.length_a   1.000
_cell.length_b   1.000
_cell.length_c   1.000
_cell.angle_alpha   90.00
_cell.angle_beta   90.00
_cell.angle_gamma   90.00
#
_symmetry.space_group_name_H-M   'P 1'
#
loop_
_entity.id
_entity.type
_entity.pdbx_description
1 polymer ?
#
loop_
_entity_poly.entity_id
_entity_poly.type
_entity_poly.pdbx_seq_one_letter_code
_entity_poly.pdbx_strand_id
1 'polypeptide(L)'
;MNVNDIPGRKEERRAYLVKKRLEILDAIATKCAAFGIENYDYIIEEDLQEYLVLEGQSICCSSNSVWGVEQELLAYIFVSRNRHSLGAFEKQTVNRIKQYWVDTKHPRNPEQSIMKNVVTPETRRSNGIQTPEDHLMDPVEARKKGIAP
;
A
#
# COMPACT_ATOMS: atom_id res chain seq x y z
N MET A 1 13.98 15.61 17.41
CA MET A 1 13.10 16.20 16.38
C MET A 1 13.08 15.26 15.20
N ASN A 2 11.88 14.81 14.78
CA ASN A 2 11.77 14.10 13.51
C ASN A 2 12.10 15.10 12.40
N VAL A 3 12.93 14.71 11.44
CA VAL A 3 13.33 15.58 10.33
C VAL A 3 12.15 16.05 9.48
N ASN A 4 10.99 15.39 9.60
CA ASN A 4 9.72 15.72 8.95
C ASN A 4 8.86 16.75 9.71
N ASP A 5 9.23 17.15 10.93
CA ASP A 5 8.49 18.15 11.73
C ASP A 5 8.88 19.59 11.39
N ILE A 6 9.78 19.78 10.41
CA ILE A 6 10.18 21.11 9.94
C ILE A 6 9.12 21.61 8.95
N PRO A 7 8.44 22.74 9.23
CA PRO A 7 7.37 23.26 8.37
C PRO A 7 7.89 23.55 6.95
N GLY A 8 7.15 23.11 5.93
CA GLY A 8 7.47 23.26 4.50
C GLY A 8 8.24 22.10 3.86
N ARG A 9 9.03 21.35 4.66
CA ARG A 9 9.86 20.24 4.14
C ARG A 9 9.01 19.04 3.70
N LYS A 10 7.90 18.78 4.39
CA LYS A 10 7.01 17.65 4.09
C LYS A 10 6.31 17.87 2.74
N GLU A 11 5.88 19.10 2.48
CA GLU A 11 5.25 19.52 1.22
C GLU A 11 6.23 19.43 0.05
N GLU A 12 7.45 19.96 0.20
CA GLU A 12 8.51 19.84 -0.80
C GLU A 12 8.83 18.38 -1.12
N ARG A 13 8.96 17.54 -0.08
CA ARG A 13 9.20 16.11 -0.26
C ARG A 13 8.05 15.44 -1.00
N ARG A 14 6.80 15.76 -0.66
CA ARG A 14 5.62 15.23 -1.36
C ARG A 14 5.63 15.63 -2.84
N ALA A 15 5.94 16.88 -3.17
CA ALA A 15 6.03 17.35 -4.55
C ALA A 15 7.12 16.59 -5.33
N TYR A 16 8.29 16.36 -4.72
CA TYR A 16 9.34 15.53 -5.30
C TYR A 16 8.87 14.10 -5.56
N LEU A 17 8.18 13.47 -4.60
CA LEU A 17 7.68 12.10 -4.75
C LEU A 17 6.64 11.98 -5.86
N VAL A 18 5.74 12.97 -6.01
CA VAL A 18 4.76 12.99 -7.11
C VAL A 18 5.46 13.05 -8.47
N LYS A 19 6.53 13.85 -8.60
CA LYS A 19 7.34 13.87 -9.83
C LYS A 19 8.01 12.51 -10.07
N LYS A 20 8.66 11.96 -9.05
CA LYS A 20 9.32 10.64 -9.10
C LYS A 20 8.36 9.52 -9.49
N ARG A 21 7.10 9.54 -9.02
CA ARG A 21 6.05 8.59 -9.41
C ARG A 21 5.86 8.57 -10.92
N LEU A 22 5.76 9.73 -11.56
CA LEU A 22 5.58 9.81 -13.02
C LEU A 22 6.80 9.22 -13.76
N GLU A 23 8.01 9.56 -13.31
CA GLU A 23 9.26 9.01 -13.87
C GLU A 23 9.33 7.48 -13.72
N ILE A 24 8.89 6.94 -12.58
CA ILE A 24 8.84 5.50 -12.34
C ILE A 24 7.83 4.83 -13.26
N LEU A 25 6.60 5.34 -13.33
CA LEU A 25 5.54 4.73 -14.14
C LEU A 25 5.93 4.69 -15.61
N ASP A 26 6.58 5.75 -16.12
CA ASP A 26 7.14 5.78 -17.47
C ASP A 26 8.25 4.73 -17.65
N ALA A 27 9.22 4.68 -16.73
CA ALA A 27 10.36 3.77 -16.81
C ALA A 27 9.95 2.29 -16.78
N ILE A 28 8.91 1.95 -16.02
CA ILE A 28 8.45 0.56 -15.87
C ILE A 28 7.40 0.14 -16.91
N ALA A 29 6.70 1.08 -17.56
CA ALA A 29 5.57 0.77 -18.44
C ALA A 29 5.90 -0.26 -19.52
N THR A 30 6.95 -0.03 -20.29
CA THR A 30 7.39 -0.95 -21.36
C THR A 30 7.78 -2.32 -20.82
N LYS A 31 8.33 -2.37 -19.60
CA LYS A 31 8.72 -3.63 -18.94
C LYS A 31 7.46 -4.38 -18.50
N CYS A 32 6.53 -3.72 -17.80
CA CYS A 32 5.26 -4.31 -17.41
C CYS A 32 4.52 -4.89 -18.62
N ALA A 33 4.42 -4.11 -19.72
CA ALA A 33 3.80 -4.57 -20.96
C ALA A 33 4.51 -5.80 -21.56
N ALA A 34 5.84 -5.79 -21.65
CA ALA A 34 6.61 -6.92 -22.17
C ALA A 34 6.44 -8.21 -21.34
N PHE A 35 6.15 -8.07 -20.04
CA PHE A 35 5.92 -9.17 -19.12
C PHE A 35 4.43 -9.42 -18.83
N GLY A 36 3.50 -8.81 -19.57
CA GLY A 36 2.05 -9.03 -19.43
C GLY A 36 1.52 -8.67 -18.03
N ILE A 37 2.12 -7.66 -17.38
CA ILE A 37 1.66 -7.10 -16.12
C ILE A 37 0.76 -5.92 -16.47
N GLU A 38 -0.54 -6.06 -16.20
CA GLU A 38 -1.55 -5.07 -16.61
C GLU A 38 -1.94 -4.16 -15.44
N ASN A 39 -1.94 -4.70 -14.22
CA ASN A 39 -2.32 -3.97 -13.03
C ASN A 39 -1.09 -3.56 -12.22
N TYR A 40 -0.63 -2.33 -12.41
CA TYR A 40 0.47 -1.76 -11.65
C TYR A 40 0.28 -0.29 -11.31
N ASP A 41 0.84 0.14 -10.18
CA ASP A 41 0.90 1.55 -9.78
C ASP A 41 2.11 1.78 -8.85
N TYR A 42 2.42 3.06 -8.61
CA TYR A 42 3.35 3.51 -7.60
C TYR A 42 2.64 4.44 -6.62
N ILE A 43 2.41 3.98 -5.40
CA ILE A 43 1.63 4.65 -4.37
C ILE A 43 2.54 5.41 -3.41
N ILE A 44 2.13 6.63 -3.05
CA ILE A 44 2.78 7.45 -2.02
C ILE A 44 1.74 7.66 -0.90
N GLU A 45 1.98 7.10 0.28
CA GLU A 45 1.09 7.22 1.43
C GLU A 45 1.22 8.60 2.12
N GLU A 46 0.35 8.89 3.09
CA GLU A 46 0.32 10.18 3.80
C GLU A 46 1.61 10.51 4.55
N ASP A 47 2.23 9.47 5.10
CA ASP A 47 3.50 9.49 5.83
C ASP A 47 4.73 9.49 4.90
N LEU A 48 4.51 9.62 3.59
CA LEU A 48 5.52 9.62 2.52
C LEU A 48 6.19 8.25 2.30
N GLN A 49 5.61 7.15 2.78
CA GLN A 49 6.03 5.82 2.37
C GLN A 49 5.67 5.56 0.90
N GLU A 50 6.57 4.87 0.21
CA GLU A 50 6.48 4.64 -1.22
C GLU A 50 6.33 3.15 -1.49
N TYR A 51 5.34 2.76 -2.30
CA TYR A 51 5.07 1.36 -2.63
C TYR A 51 4.95 1.17 -4.13
N LEU A 52 5.71 0.22 -4.67
CA LEU A 52 5.43 -0.36 -5.98
C LEU A 52 4.34 -1.41 -5.82
N VAL A 53 3.24 -1.29 -6.55
CA VAL A 53 2.14 -2.25 -6.55
C VAL A 53 2.11 -2.97 -7.89
N LEU A 54 2.20 -4.30 -7.86
CA LEU A 54 2.21 -5.18 -9.03
C LEU A 54 1.21 -6.31 -8.81
N GLU A 55 0.13 -6.37 -9.59
CA GLU A 55 -0.90 -7.43 -9.52
C GLU A 55 -1.39 -7.69 -8.08
N GLY A 56 -1.62 -6.61 -7.33
CA GLY A 56 -2.05 -6.67 -5.92
C GLY A 56 -0.95 -6.92 -4.89
N GLN A 57 0.30 -7.20 -5.30
CA GLN A 57 1.45 -7.26 -4.39
C GLN A 57 2.03 -5.86 -4.18
N SER A 58 2.09 -5.41 -2.93
CA SER A 58 2.79 -4.16 -2.56
C SER A 58 4.24 -4.44 -2.15
N ILE A 59 5.17 -3.63 -2.62
CA ILE A 59 6.62 -3.72 -2.35
C ILE A 59 7.08 -2.35 -1.84
N CYS A 60 7.65 -2.31 -0.64
CA CYS A 60 8.17 -1.05 -0.08
C CYS A 60 9.40 -0.58 -0.88
N CYS A 61 9.35 0.65 -1.37
CA CYS A 61 10.38 1.27 -2.19
C CYS A 61 10.83 2.64 -1.65
N SER A 62 10.53 2.92 -0.38
CA SER A 62 10.90 4.18 0.28
C SER A 62 12.41 4.41 0.19
N SER A 63 12.81 5.59 -0.30
CA SER A 63 14.20 5.98 -0.56
C SER A 63 14.90 5.29 -1.75
N ASN A 64 14.21 4.45 -2.53
CA ASN A 64 14.80 3.92 -3.76
C ASN A 64 14.92 5.01 -4.84
N SER A 65 15.90 4.90 -5.73
CA SER A 65 15.89 5.63 -7.00
C SER A 65 14.90 5.01 -7.98
N VAL A 66 14.66 5.65 -9.13
CA VAL A 66 13.88 5.06 -10.23
C VAL A 66 14.45 3.69 -10.61
N TRP A 67 15.77 3.61 -10.81
CA TRP A 67 16.47 2.35 -11.09
C TRP A 67 16.26 1.30 -10.00
N GLY A 68 16.27 1.70 -8.72
CA GLY A 68 15.98 0.78 -7.61
C GLY A 68 14.58 0.19 -7.69
N VAL A 69 13.59 0.97 -8.13
CA VAL A 69 12.21 0.47 -8.34
C VAL A 69 12.15 -0.47 -9.56
N GLU A 70 12.90 -0.20 -10.62
CA GLU A 70 13.01 -1.13 -11.75
C GLU A 70 13.59 -2.49 -11.32
N GLN A 71 14.58 -2.49 -10.41
CA GLN A 71 15.14 -3.74 -9.87
C GLN A 71 14.10 -4.52 -9.06
N GLU A 72 13.24 -3.84 -8.29
CA GLU A 72 12.14 -4.49 -7.57
C GLU A 72 11.12 -5.11 -8.53
N LEU A 73 10.79 -4.45 -9.64
CA LEU A 73 9.96 -5.03 -10.70
C LEU A 73 10.60 -6.30 -11.30
N LEU A 74 11.89 -6.24 -11.66
CA LEU A 74 12.60 -7.40 -12.19
C LEU A 74 12.64 -8.55 -11.18
N ALA A 75 12.82 -8.25 -9.89
CA ALA A 75 12.80 -9.23 -8.83
C ALA A 75 11.40 -9.87 -8.67
N TYR A 76 10.33 -9.08 -8.80
CA TYR A 76 8.96 -9.59 -8.85
C TYR A 76 8.73 -10.53 -10.04
N ILE A 77 9.14 -10.14 -11.25
CA ILE A 77 9.04 -10.97 -12.45
C ILE A 77 9.82 -12.28 -12.26
N PHE A 78 11.03 -12.19 -11.70
CA PHE A 78 11.86 -13.35 -11.43
C PHE A 78 11.16 -14.35 -10.51
N VAL A 79 10.65 -13.88 -9.36
CA VAL A 79 9.97 -14.75 -8.39
C VAL A 79 8.65 -15.29 -8.93
N SER A 80 7.85 -14.48 -9.64
CA SER A 80 6.56 -14.91 -10.18
C SER A 80 6.70 -15.99 -11.26
N ARG A 81 7.76 -15.94 -12.07
CA ARG A 81 7.95 -16.86 -13.20
C ARG A 81 8.93 -18.02 -12.95
N ASN A 82 9.90 -17.86 -12.05
CA ASN A 82 11.03 -18.80 -11.90
C ASN A 82 11.14 -19.43 -10.50
N ARG A 83 10.11 -19.33 -9.65
CA ARG A 83 10.18 -19.85 -8.27
C ARG A 83 10.63 -21.32 -8.19
N HIS A 84 10.15 -22.17 -9.09
CA HIS A 84 10.41 -23.61 -9.06
C HIS A 84 11.76 -24.04 -9.65
N SER A 85 12.52 -23.13 -10.26
CA SER A 85 13.79 -23.45 -10.96
C SER A 85 15.04 -23.13 -10.14
N LEU A 86 14.89 -22.74 -8.87
CA LEU A 86 16.01 -22.32 -8.00
C LEU A 86 16.63 -23.46 -7.19
N GLY A 87 16.06 -24.66 -7.26
CA GLY A 87 16.58 -25.86 -6.58
C GLY A 87 16.79 -25.65 -5.08
N ALA A 88 17.95 -26.06 -4.57
CA ALA A 88 18.28 -26.03 -3.14
C ALA A 88 18.27 -24.61 -2.52
N PHE A 89 18.43 -23.56 -3.32
CA PHE A 89 18.51 -22.18 -2.83
C PHE A 89 17.19 -21.41 -2.91
N GLU A 90 16.10 -22.03 -3.41
CA GLU A 90 14.81 -21.37 -3.61
C GLU A 90 14.39 -20.54 -2.39
N LYS A 91 14.33 -21.18 -1.22
CA LYS A 91 13.81 -20.54 -0.02
C LYS A 91 14.64 -19.32 0.40
N GLN A 92 15.95 -19.41 0.34
CA GLN A 92 16.83 -18.31 0.76
C GLN A 92 16.77 -17.15 -0.24
N THR A 93 16.84 -17.44 -1.54
CA THR A 93 16.77 -16.44 -2.61
C THR A 93 15.42 -15.74 -2.62
N VAL A 94 14.33 -16.49 -2.54
CA VAL A 94 12.97 -15.92 -2.52
C VAL A 94 12.76 -15.08 -1.25
N ASN A 95 13.19 -15.55 -0.08
CA ASN A 95 13.06 -14.75 1.15
C ASN A 95 13.87 -13.46 1.09
N ARG A 96 15.07 -13.50 0.49
CA ARG A 96 15.90 -12.31 0.32
C ARG A 96 15.23 -11.30 -0.62
N ILE A 97 14.68 -11.76 -1.74
CA ILE A 97 13.96 -10.90 -2.68
C ILE A 97 12.71 -10.30 -2.03
N LYS A 98 11.93 -11.13 -1.32
CA LYS A 98 10.67 -10.71 -0.71
C LYS A 98 10.82 -9.90 0.58
N GLN A 99 12.04 -9.61 1.02
CA GLN A 99 12.27 -8.93 2.29
C GLN A 99 11.63 -7.54 2.39
N TYR A 100 11.22 -6.91 1.28
CA TYR A 100 10.50 -5.64 1.25
C TYR A 100 9.04 -5.76 0.82
N TRP A 101 8.57 -6.97 0.53
CA TRP A 101 7.20 -7.21 0.14
C TRP A 101 6.31 -7.08 1.39
N VAL A 102 5.14 -6.46 1.21
CA VAL A 102 4.15 -6.31 2.27
C VAL A 102 3.25 -7.54 2.23
N ASP A 103 3.36 -8.38 3.25
CA ASP A 103 2.42 -9.47 3.45
C ASP A 103 1.13 -8.91 4.04
N THR A 104 0.07 -8.90 3.23
CA THR A 104 -1.28 -8.51 3.69
C THR A 104 -1.84 -9.47 4.75
N LYS A 105 -1.30 -10.70 4.84
CA LYS A 105 -1.70 -11.72 5.81
C LYS A 105 -0.89 -11.68 7.12
N HIS A 106 0.34 -11.18 7.08
CA HIS A 106 1.28 -11.14 8.22
C HIS A 106 2.12 -9.86 8.15
N PRO A 107 1.52 -8.70 8.47
CA PRO A 107 2.21 -7.43 8.39
C PRO A 107 3.45 -7.45 9.30
N ARG A 108 4.63 -7.11 8.75
CA ARG A 108 5.90 -7.09 9.50
C ARG A 108 5.91 -6.08 10.66
N ASN A 109 4.99 -5.12 10.65
CA ASN A 109 4.67 -4.28 11.80
C ASN A 109 3.14 -4.29 12.01
N PRO A 110 2.61 -4.89 13.09
CA PRO A 110 1.18 -4.96 13.36
C PRO A 110 0.50 -3.57 13.41
N GLU A 111 1.23 -2.53 13.84
CA GLU A 111 0.69 -1.18 14.02
C GLU A 111 0.29 -0.52 12.69
N GLN A 112 0.99 -0.82 11.59
CA GLN A 112 0.68 -0.28 10.25
C GLN A 112 -0.56 -0.93 9.63
N SER A 113 -0.93 -2.15 10.06
CA SER A 113 -2.15 -2.83 9.63
C SER A 113 -3.40 -2.27 10.31
N ILE A 114 -3.25 -1.76 11.54
CA ILE A 114 -4.35 -1.14 12.30
C ILE A 114 -4.79 0.16 11.62
N MET A 115 -3.86 0.94 11.04
CA MET A 115 -4.18 2.20 10.36
C MET A 115 -4.92 2.02 9.02
N LYS A 116 -4.73 0.89 8.30
CA LYS A 116 -5.45 0.61 7.05
C LYS A 116 -6.91 0.18 7.26
N ASN A 117 -7.29 -0.16 8.50
CA ASN A 117 -8.66 -0.58 8.87
C ASN A 117 -9.45 0.48 9.64
N VAL A 118 -8.92 1.69 9.83
CA VAL A 118 -9.70 2.80 10.38
C VAL A 118 -10.62 3.34 9.28
N VAL A 119 -11.79 2.71 9.15
CA VAL A 119 -12.89 3.24 8.37
C VAL A 119 -13.21 4.64 8.93
N THR A 120 -12.97 5.68 8.15
CA THR A 120 -13.32 7.04 8.53
C THR A 120 -14.83 7.14 8.78
N PRO A 121 -15.30 8.02 9.70
CA PRO A 121 -16.72 8.16 10.02
C PRO A 121 -17.59 8.43 8.79
N GLU A 122 -17.01 9.09 7.78
CA GLU A 122 -17.67 9.41 6.51
C GLU A 122 -17.94 8.16 5.66
N THR A 123 -17.02 7.19 5.66
CA THR A 123 -17.17 5.91 4.93
C THR A 123 -18.15 4.95 5.63
N ARG A 124 -18.35 5.09 6.94
CA ARG A 124 -19.38 4.30 7.67
C ARG A 124 -20.81 4.71 7.28
N ARG A 125 -21.05 6.00 7.07
CA ARG A 125 -22.39 6.53 6.72
C ARG A 125 -22.83 6.11 5.32
N SER A 126 -21.92 6.00 4.35
CA SER A 126 -22.24 5.54 2.99
C SER A 126 -22.57 4.03 2.95
N ASN A 127 -22.04 3.26 3.88
CA ASN A 127 -22.09 1.79 3.85
C ASN A 127 -23.12 1.18 4.82
N GLY A 128 -23.92 2.01 5.52
CA GLY A 128 -25.01 1.54 6.38
C GLY A 128 -24.57 0.74 7.62
N ILE A 129 -23.32 0.89 8.07
CA ILE A 129 -22.79 0.14 9.21
C ILE A 129 -23.14 0.89 10.50
N GLN A 130 -24.06 0.34 11.29
CA GLN A 130 -24.43 0.85 12.62
C GLN A 130 -23.26 0.76 13.60
N THR A 131 -23.11 1.78 14.45
CA THR A 131 -22.07 1.84 15.48
C THR A 131 -22.59 1.19 16.78
N PRO A 132 -21.68 0.75 17.68
CA PRO A 132 -22.08 0.19 18.98
C PRO A 132 -22.88 1.18 19.85
N GLU A 133 -22.79 2.48 19.58
CA GLU A 133 -23.54 3.54 20.26
C GLU A 133 -25.03 3.57 19.84
N ASP A 134 -25.37 3.01 18.67
CA ASP A 134 -26.77 2.91 18.21
C ASP A 134 -27.59 1.95 19.10
N HIS A 135 -26.94 1.06 19.85
CA HIS A 135 -27.58 0.19 20.85
C HIS A 135 -27.78 0.86 22.22
N LEU A 136 -27.23 2.06 22.42
CA LEU A 136 -27.41 2.85 23.64
C LEU A 136 -28.38 4.03 23.45
N MET A 137 -28.95 4.20 22.25
CA MET A 137 -29.98 5.21 22.01
C MET A 137 -31.31 4.81 22.65
N ASP A 138 -31.90 5.77 23.37
CA ASP A 138 -33.22 5.63 23.97
C ASP A 138 -34.27 5.31 22.87
N PRO A 139 -35.12 4.28 23.07
CA PRO A 139 -36.09 3.85 22.06
C PRO A 139 -37.04 4.95 21.56
N VAL A 140 -37.26 6.01 22.34
CA VAL A 140 -38.06 7.17 21.93
C VAL A 140 -37.33 8.04 20.89
N GLU A 141 -36.01 8.15 21.00
CA GLU A 141 -35.14 8.91 20.08
C GLU A 141 -34.97 8.18 18.75
N ALA A 142 -34.85 6.84 18.80
CA ALA A 142 -34.69 5.99 17.62
C ALA A 142 -35.89 6.02 16.66
N ARG A 143 -37.11 6.14 17.20
CA ARG A 143 -38.35 6.27 16.41
C ARG A 143 -38.46 7.61 15.69
N LYS A 144 -38.03 8.71 16.30
CA LYS A 144 -38.02 10.03 15.65
C LYS A 144 -37.09 10.09 14.44
N LYS A 145 -36.04 9.26 14.42
CA LYS A 145 -35.06 9.20 13.33
C LYS A 145 -35.38 8.13 12.27
N GLY A 146 -36.48 7.39 12.39
CA GLY A 146 -36.91 6.39 11.41
C GLY A 146 -36.01 5.16 11.33
N ILE A 147 -35.24 4.87 12.39
CA ILE A 147 -34.27 3.76 12.44
C ILE A 147 -34.94 2.45 12.89
N ALA A 148 -36.05 2.52 13.62
CA ALA A 148 -36.81 1.36 14.11
C ALA A 148 -38.32 1.57 13.86
N PRO A 149 -39.09 0.48 13.61
CA PRO A 149 -40.54 0.56 13.39
C PRO A 149 -41.37 0.99 14.63
#